data_AF-A0A7V2SZJ4-F1
#
_entry.id   AF-A0A7V2SZJ4-F1
#
_cell.length_a   1.000
_cell.length_b   1.000
_cell.length_c   1.000
_cell.angle_alpha   90.00
_cell.angle_beta   90.00
_cell.angle_gamma   90.00
#
_symmetry.space_group_name_H-M   'P 1'
#
loop_
_entity.id
_entity.type
_entity.pdbx_description
1 polymer ?
#
loop_
_entity_poly.entity_id
_entity_poly.type
_entity_poly.pdbx_seq_one_letter_code
_entity_poly.pdbx_strand_id
1 'polypeptide(L)'
;MTQGKDYYKILGVSKDATQEEIKKAFRKLALKYHPDRHKGDKEAEERFKEINEAYAVLSDPEKRRQYDTFGSQEFHQHFTREDIFRDFDFTNLFKDLGIG
;
A
#
# COMPACT_ATOMS: atom_id res chain seq x y z
N MET A 1 8.54 12.71 -17.53
CA MET A 1 7.48 12.56 -16.49
C MET A 1 7.70 11.20 -15.87
N THR A 2 8.34 11.12 -14.70
CA THR A 2 8.74 9.85 -14.07
C THR A 2 7.50 9.02 -13.74
N GLN A 3 7.27 7.95 -14.49
CA GLN A 3 6.26 6.91 -14.20
C GLN A 3 6.75 5.98 -13.08
N GLY A 4 7.33 6.55 -12.02
CA GLY A 4 7.50 5.83 -10.77
C GLY A 4 6.15 5.76 -10.08
N LYS A 5 5.73 4.58 -9.61
CA LYS A 5 4.50 4.43 -8.84
C LYS A 5 4.61 5.30 -7.57
N ASP A 6 3.96 6.47 -7.60
CA ASP A 6 3.86 7.37 -6.46
C ASP A 6 2.93 6.74 -5.41
N TYR A 7 3.48 6.04 -4.42
CA TYR A 7 2.70 5.42 -3.34
C TYR A 7 1.84 6.45 -2.58
N TYR A 8 2.35 7.67 -2.43
CA TYR A 8 1.60 8.77 -1.84
C TYR A 8 0.34 9.11 -2.66
N LYS A 9 0.43 9.14 -4.00
CA LYS A 9 -0.74 9.37 -4.85
C LYS A 9 -1.72 8.21 -4.84
N ILE A 10 -1.22 6.97 -4.79
CA ILE A 10 -2.05 5.76 -4.71
C ILE A 10 -2.91 5.79 -3.44
N LEU A 11 -2.32 6.16 -2.31
CA LEU A 11 -3.04 6.33 -1.03
C LEU A 11 -3.82 7.65 -0.97
N GLY A 12 -3.59 8.58 -1.90
CA GLY A 12 -4.19 9.92 -1.88
C GLY A 12 -3.72 10.77 -0.70
N VAL A 13 -2.48 10.56 -0.24
CA VAL A 13 -1.88 11.26 0.89
C VAL A 13 -0.72 12.14 0.41
N SER A 14 -0.36 13.13 1.23
CA SER A 14 0.79 13.99 0.93
C SER A 14 2.11 13.25 1.20
N LYS A 15 3.20 13.68 0.55
CA LYS A 15 4.55 13.14 0.84
C LYS A 15 5.01 13.39 2.28
N ASP A 16 4.40 14.37 2.94
CA ASP A 16 4.63 14.73 4.34
C ASP A 16 3.67 14.00 5.30
N ALA A 17 2.81 13.11 4.78
CA ALA A 17 1.84 12.41 5.60
C ALA A 17 2.54 11.58 6.69
N THR A 18 1.97 11.66 7.89
CA THR A 18 2.37 10.85 9.03
C THR A 18 1.88 9.41 8.84
N GLN A 19 2.49 8.46 9.56
CA GLN A 19 2.06 7.06 9.51
C GLN A 19 0.58 6.91 9.87
N GLU A 20 0.06 7.73 10.77
CA GLU A 20 -1.36 7.74 11.15
C GLU A 20 -2.26 8.19 9.99
N GLU A 21 -1.87 9.22 9.23
CA GLU A 21 -2.60 9.68 8.04
C GLU A 21 -2.62 8.60 6.96
N ILE A 22 -1.46 7.97 6.72
CA ILE A 22 -1.29 6.86 5.78
C ILE A 22 -2.19 5.69 6.18
N LYS A 23 -2.21 5.29 7.46
CA LYS A 23 -3.08 4.23 8.01
C LYS A 23 -4.57 4.57 7.87
N LYS A 24 -4.96 5.82 8.15
CA LYS A 24 -6.34 6.28 7.98
C LYS A 24 -6.79 6.25 6.52
N ALA A 25 -5.96 6.74 5.60
CA ALA A 25 -6.25 6.73 4.18
C ALA A 25 -6.35 5.30 3.64
N PHE A 26 -5.38 4.46 3.99
CA PHE A 26 -5.37 3.03 3.69
C PHE A 26 -6.66 2.35 4.15
N ARG A 27 -7.06 2.54 5.42
CA ARG A 27 -8.28 1.94 5.96
C ARG A 27 -9.52 2.33 5.15
N LYS A 28 -9.65 3.61 4.77
CA LYS A 28 -10.78 4.10 3.96
C LYS A 28 -10.79 3.45 2.57
N LEU A 29 -9.62 3.35 1.93
CA LEU A 29 -9.49 2.75 0.61
C LEU A 29 -9.68 1.23 0.63
N ALA A 30 -9.14 0.56 1.64
CA ALA A 30 -9.30 -0.88 1.85
C ALA A 30 -10.76 -1.27 2.05
N LEU A 31 -11.53 -0.48 2.80
CA LEU A 31 -12.98 -0.66 2.95
C LEU A 31 -13.74 -0.38 1.65
N LYS A 32 -13.27 0.58 0.84
CA LYS A 32 -13.88 0.97 -0.43
C LYS A 32 -13.67 -0.07 -1.53
N TYR A 33 -12.46 -0.62 -1.62
CA TYR A 33 -12.04 -1.63 -2.61
C TYR A 33 -11.97 -3.04 -2.01
N HIS A 34 -12.69 -3.27 -0.91
CA HIS A 34 -12.61 -4.54 -0.19
C HIS A 34 -13.02 -5.72 -1.09
N PRO A 35 -12.23 -6.81 -1.15
CA PRO A 35 -12.54 -7.97 -1.99
C PRO A 35 -13.89 -8.59 -1.67
N ASP A 36 -14.39 -8.50 -0.43
CA ASP A 36 -15.71 -9.05 -0.09
C ASP A 36 -16.86 -8.33 -0.80
N ARG A 37 -16.72 -7.01 -1.02
CA ARG A 37 -17.75 -6.18 -1.68
C ARG A 37 -17.59 -6.14 -3.21
N HIS A 38 -16.39 -6.47 -3.69
CA HIS A 38 -16.02 -6.46 -5.12
C HIS A 38 -15.57 -7.86 -5.59
N LYS A 39 -16.24 -8.92 -5.11
CA LYS A 39 -15.91 -10.30 -5.49
C LYS A 39 -16.02 -10.46 -7.01
N GLY A 40 -14.89 -10.72 -7.66
CA GLY A 40 -14.80 -10.95 -9.10
C GLY A 40 -14.43 -9.71 -9.93
N ASP A 41 -14.24 -8.54 -9.30
CA ASP A 41 -13.77 -7.35 -9.99
C ASP A 41 -12.24 -7.28 -9.98
N LYS A 42 -11.64 -7.56 -11.14
CA LYS A 42 -10.18 -7.55 -11.30
C LYS A 42 -9.58 -6.15 -11.12
N GLU A 43 -10.32 -5.10 -11.50
CA GLU A 43 -9.83 -3.73 -11.40
C GLU A 43 -9.77 -3.28 -9.93
N ALA A 44 -10.81 -3.62 -9.15
CA ALA A 44 -10.83 -3.41 -7.70
C ALA A 44 -9.71 -4.19 -7.01
N GLU A 45 -9.48 -5.45 -7.41
CA GLU A 45 -8.37 -6.26 -6.88
C GLU A 45 -7.01 -5.64 -7.18
N GLU A 46 -6.76 -5.20 -8.42
CA GLU A 46 -5.51 -4.55 -8.79
C GLU A 46 -5.29 -3.27 -7.99
N ARG A 47 -6.32 -2.43 -7.88
CA ARG A 47 -6.28 -1.20 -7.06
C ARG A 47 -6.03 -1.51 -5.60
N PHE A 48 -6.71 -2.50 -5.04
CA PHE A 48 -6.53 -2.92 -3.65
C PHE A 48 -5.08 -3.36 -3.40
N LYS A 49 -4.50 -4.14 -4.34
CA LYS A 49 -3.08 -4.50 -4.27
C LYS A 49 -2.18 -3.26 -4.37
N GLU A 50 -2.50 -2.25 -5.19
CA GLU A 50 -1.66 -1.03 -5.26
C GLU A 50 -1.69 -0.26 -3.95
N ILE A 51 -2.87 -0.15 -3.35
CA ILE A 51 -3.09 0.49 -2.05
C ILE A 51 -2.32 -0.25 -0.94
N ASN A 52 -2.36 -1.57 -0.93
CA ASN A 52 -1.62 -2.41 0.02
C ASN A 52 -0.10 -2.21 -0.14
N GLU A 53 0.41 -2.31 -1.37
CA GLU A 53 1.83 -2.10 -1.66
C GLU A 53 2.31 -0.74 -1.15
N ALA A 54 1.55 0.32 -1.49
CA ALA A 54 1.85 1.67 -1.05
C ALA A 54 1.87 1.80 0.48
N TYR A 55 0.90 1.19 1.16
CA TYR A 55 0.84 1.20 2.61
C TYR A 55 2.00 0.44 3.25
N ALA A 56 2.32 -0.77 2.79
CA ALA A 56 3.42 -1.56 3.37
C ALA A 56 4.77 -0.84 3.27
N VAL A 57 4.99 -0.09 2.19
CA VAL A 57 6.23 0.68 2.01
C VAL A 57 6.22 1.97 2.83
N LEU A 58 5.12 2.72 2.82
CA LEU A 58 5.07 4.03 3.49
C LEU A 58 4.77 3.98 4.99
N SER A 59 4.12 2.91 5.44
CA SER A 59 3.83 2.67 6.86
C SER A 59 5.08 2.27 7.63
N ASP A 60 6.06 1.65 6.96
CA ASP A 60 7.30 1.24 7.60
C ASP A 60 8.38 2.31 7.37
N PRO A 61 8.97 2.90 8.44
CA PRO A 61 9.95 3.96 8.28
C PRO A 61 11.23 3.49 7.58
N GLU A 62 11.61 2.21 7.71
CA GLU A 62 12.76 1.65 7.05
C GLU A 62 12.48 1.45 5.55
N LYS A 63 11.35 0.86 5.19
CA LYS A 63 10.95 0.71 3.77
C LYS A 63 10.71 2.06 3.10
N ARG A 64 10.10 3.02 3.81
CA ARG A 64 9.90 4.39 3.31
C ARG A 64 11.24 5.05 3.02
N ARG A 65 12.22 4.91 3.91
CA ARG A 65 13.57 5.44 3.70
C ARG A 65 14.25 4.76 2.52
N GLN A 66 14.13 3.43 2.38
CA GLN A 66 14.67 2.70 1.24
C GLN A 66 14.02 3.17 -0.06
N TYR A 67 12.69 3.30 -0.10
CA TYR A 67 11.96 3.82 -1.25
C TYR A 67 12.37 5.25 -1.61
N ASP A 68 12.58 6.13 -0.62
CA ASP A 68 13.05 7.51 -0.84
C ASP A 68 14.50 7.55 -1.34
N THR A 69 15.34 6.62 -0.86
CA THR A 69 16.78 6.53 -1.19
C THR A 69 17.03 5.92 -2.58
N PHE A 70 16.39 4.79 -2.87
CA PHE A 70 16.56 4.01 -4.10
C PHE A 70 15.58 4.43 -5.21
N GLY A 71 14.50 5.14 -4.84
CA GLY A 71 13.40 5.42 -5.75
C GLY A 71 12.54 4.18 -6.06
N SER A 72 11.37 4.41 -6.63
CA SER A 72 10.39 3.33 -6.87
C SER A 72 10.90 2.22 -7.79
N GLN A 73 11.80 2.55 -8.72
CA GLN A 73 12.28 1.62 -9.74
C GLN A 73 13.25 0.58 -9.16
N GLU A 74 14.19 1.01 -8.34
CA GLU A 74 15.21 0.14 -7.75
C GLU A 74 14.68 -0.61 -6.52
N PHE A 75 13.76 0.02 -5.78
CA PHE A 75 13.00 -0.66 -4.73
C PHE A 75 12.22 -1.87 -5.27
N HIS A 76 11.57 -1.75 -6.43
CA HIS A 76 10.88 -2.88 -7.09
C HIS A 76 11.81 -3.94 -7.69
N GLN A 77 13.10 -3.64 -7.87
CA GLN A 77 14.09 -4.65 -8.28
C GLN A 77 14.51 -5.52 -7.09
N HIS A 78 14.57 -4.95 -5.90
CA HIS A 78 14.97 -5.65 -4.67
C HIS A 78 13.80 -6.30 -3.94
N PHE A 79 12.63 -5.66 -3.94
CA PHE A 79 11.43 -6.12 -3.26
C PHE A 79 10.30 -6.29 -4.26
N THR A 80 9.89 -7.54 -4.48
CA THR A 80 8.71 -7.81 -5.30
C THR A 80 7.44 -7.49 -4.51
N ARG A 81 6.35 -7.20 -5.23
CA ARG A 81 5.02 -7.02 -4.63
C ARG A 81 4.68 -8.18 -3.69
N GLU A 82 4.93 -9.42 -4.11
CA GLU A 82 4.63 -10.60 -3.30
C GLU A 82 5.45 -10.64 -2.01
N ASP A 83 6.72 -10.27 -2.06
CA ASP A 83 7.60 -10.25 -0.89
C ASP A 83 7.17 -9.18 0.13
N ILE A 84 6.85 -7.98 -0.37
CA ILE A 84 6.31 -6.87 0.45
C ILE A 84 5.03 -7.30 1.17
N PHE A 85 4.16 -8.05 0.50
CA PHE A 85 2.90 -8.54 1.06
C PHE A 85 3.07 -9.75 1.98
N ARG A 86 4.13 -10.53 1.82
CA ARG A 86 4.39 -11.68 2.67
C ARG A 86 5.08 -11.28 3.96
N ASP A 87 5.97 -10.29 3.88
CA ASP A 87 6.62 -9.67 5.03
C ASP A 87 5.63 -8.84 5.85
N PHE A 88 4.68 -8.19 5.18
CA PHE A 88 3.65 -7.38 5.84
C PHE A 88 2.37 -8.19 6.07
N ASP A 89 2.02 -8.46 7.33
CA ASP A 89 0.89 -9.31 7.67
C ASP A 89 -0.47 -8.60 7.52
N PHE A 90 -0.88 -8.43 6.26
CA PHE A 90 -2.13 -7.78 5.88
C PHE A 90 -3.35 -8.52 6.43
N THR A 91 -3.30 -9.84 6.51
CA THR A 91 -4.38 -10.67 7.06
C THR A 91 -4.70 -10.25 8.50
N ASN A 92 -3.68 -10.09 9.34
CA ASN A 92 -3.87 -9.61 10.71
C ASN A 92 -4.24 -8.13 10.76
N LEU A 93 -3.67 -7.28 9.90
CA LEU A 93 -4.06 -5.87 9.82
C LEU A 93 -5.55 -5.71 9.48
N PHE A 94 -6.07 -6.43 8.48
CA PHE A 94 -7.47 -6.33 8.11
C PHE A 94 -8.38 -6.84 9.21
N LYS A 95 -7.98 -7.89 9.91
CA LYS A 95 -8.71 -8.41 11.07
C LYS A 95 -8.75 -7.40 12.23
N ASP A 96 -7.62 -6.75 12.54
CA ASP A 96 -7.52 -5.66 13.53
C ASP A 96 -8.38 -4.45 13.14
N LEU A 97 -8.40 -4.10 11.85
CA LEU A 97 -9.19 -2.99 11.33
C LEU A 97 -10.71 -3.28 11.27
N GLY A 98 -11.12 -4.53 11.56
CA GLY A 98 -12.51 -4.99 11.47
C GLY A 98 -13.01 -5.11 10.03
N ILE A 99 -12.09 -5.39 9.10
CA ILE A 99 -12.33 -5.51 7.66
C ILE A 99 -12.46 -7.00 7.24
N GLY A 100 -12.53 -7.93 8.20
CA GLY A 100 -12.61 -9.38 7.98
C GLY A 100 -14.01 -9.95 7.93
#